data_AF-A0A836QIG2-F1
#
_entry.id   AF-A0A836QIG2-F1
#
_cell.length_a   1.000
_cell.length_b   1.000
_cell.length_c   1.000
_cell.angle_alpha   90.00
_cell.angle_beta   90.00
_cell.angle_gamma   90.00
#
_symmetry.space_group_name_H-M   'P 1'
#
loop_
_entity.id
_entity.type
_entity.pdbx_description
1 polymer ?
#
loop_
_entity_poly.entity_id
_entity_poly.type
_entity_poly.pdbx_seq_one_letter_code
_entity_poly.pdbx_strand_id
1 'polypeptide(L)' 'YPKAALYLGMAMDRIGRGKIMWGTDQPGLLKFSNYPQLLQMAKRHSKHLSSDEQALFLGGTAQAVYFD' A
#
# COMPACT_ATOMS: atom_id res chain seq x y z
N TYR A 1 5.57 12.29 -4.44
CA TYR A 1 6.53 11.56 -3.61
C TYR A 1 7.26 10.46 -4.40
N PRO A 2 8.34 10.78 -5.13
CA PRO A 2 9.09 9.78 -5.90
C PRO A 2 9.75 8.71 -5.02
N LYS A 3 10.01 9.03 -3.74
CA LYS A 3 10.63 8.09 -2.77
C LYS A 3 9.66 7.09 -2.14
N ALA A 4 8.34 7.24 -2.31
CA ALA A 4 7.38 6.34 -1.67
C ALA A 4 7.45 4.90 -2.21
N ALA A 5 7.68 4.73 -3.51
CA ALA A 5 7.93 3.41 -4.11
C ALA A 5 9.20 2.77 -3.53
N LEU A 6 10.27 3.55 -3.34
CA LEU A 6 11.51 3.08 -2.71
C LEU A 6 11.26 2.60 -1.28
N TYR A 7 10.54 3.40 -0.47
CA TYR A 7 10.25 3.02 0.92
C TYR A 7 9.33 1.80 1.01
N LEU A 8 8.40 1.64 0.07
CA LEU A 8 7.58 0.44 -0.03
C LEU A 8 8.45 -0.80 -0.27
N GLY A 9 9.36 -0.75 -1.25
CA GLY A 9 10.30 -1.84 -1.52
C GLY A 9 11.16 -2.17 -0.31
N MET A 10 11.75 -1.15 0.34
CA MET A 10 12.54 -1.34 1.56
C MET A 10 11.74 -2.00 2.69
N ALA A 11 10.48 -1.62 2.88
CA ALA A 11 9.61 -2.22 3.89
C ALA A 11 9.30 -3.68 3.54
N MET A 12 8.99 -3.97 2.29
CA MET A 12 8.73 -5.32 1.80
C MET A 12 9.92 -6.26 1.95
N ASP A 13 11.13 -5.78 1.63
CA ASP A 13 12.36 -6.58 1.74
C ASP A 13 12.74 -6.81 3.21
N ARG A 14 12.51 -5.83 4.09
CA ARG A 14 12.89 -5.92 5.51
C ARG A 14 11.88 -6.70 6.36
N ILE A 15 10.59 -6.49 6.15
CA ILE A 15 9.52 -7.03 7.01
C ILE A 15 8.93 -8.30 6.41
N GLY A 16 8.87 -8.36 5.07
CA GLY A 16 8.26 -9.44 4.31
C GLY A 16 7.07 -8.93 3.49
N ARG A 17 7.02 -9.32 2.22
CA ARG A 17 6.02 -8.88 1.23
C ARG A 17 4.57 -9.15 1.67
N GLY A 18 4.32 -10.30 2.29
CA GLY A 18 3.00 -10.66 2.85
C GLY A 18 2.69 -10.07 4.24
N LYS A 19 3.43 -9.05 4.69
CA LYS A 19 3.22 -8.38 5.98
C LYS A 19 2.99 -6.88 5.85
N ILE A 20 2.97 -6.36 4.64
CA ILE A 20 2.72 -4.94 4.35
C ILE A 20 1.31 -4.81 3.74
N MET A 21 0.56 -3.82 4.19
CA MET A 21 -0.78 -3.49 3.70
C MET A 21 -0.93 -1.98 3.49
N TRP A 22 -1.77 -1.59 2.55
CA TRP A 22 -2.12 -0.19 2.29
C TRP A 22 -3.28 0.26 3.16
N GLY A 23 -3.19 1.49 3.68
CA GLY A 23 -4.26 2.19 4.36
C GLY A 23 -4.28 3.66 3.95
N THR A 24 -5.47 4.26 3.95
CA THR A 24 -5.66 5.67 3.54
C THR A 24 -5.31 6.66 4.63
N ASP A 25 -5.24 6.21 5.89
CA ASP A 25 -5.15 7.07 7.07
C ASP A 25 -6.25 8.16 7.09
N GLN A 26 -7.46 7.84 6.62
CA GLN A 26 -8.61 8.71 6.80
C GLN A 26 -9.17 8.55 8.22
N PRO A 27 -9.54 9.65 8.90
CA PRO A 27 -9.67 11.02 8.38
C PRO A 27 -8.39 11.88 8.42
N GLY A 28 -7.27 11.39 8.96
CA GLY A 28 -6.02 12.15 9.12
C GLY A 28 -5.52 12.82 7.83
N LEU A 29 -5.48 12.06 6.73
CA LEU A 29 -5.02 12.56 5.43
C LEU A 29 -6.08 13.31 4.59
N LEU A 30 -7.34 13.41 5.04
CA LEU A 30 -8.38 14.11 4.27
C LEU A 30 -8.05 15.59 4.02
N LYS A 31 -7.24 16.21 4.88
CA LYS A 31 -6.78 17.60 4.71
C LYS A 31 -5.86 17.78 3.49
N PHE A 32 -5.26 16.70 2.99
CA PHE A 32 -4.27 16.73 1.91
C PHE A 32 -4.72 16.02 0.64
N SER A 33 -5.58 15.00 0.76
CA SER A 33 -6.07 14.24 -0.40
C SER A 33 -7.39 13.54 -0.11
N ASN A 34 -8.25 13.48 -1.12
CA ASN A 34 -9.47 12.67 -1.07
C ASN A 34 -9.18 11.19 -1.37
N TYR A 35 -10.18 10.34 -1.13
CA TYR A 35 -10.02 8.89 -1.29
C TYR A 35 -9.57 8.49 -2.72
N PRO A 36 -10.18 8.98 -3.82
CA PRO A 36 -9.70 8.68 -5.17
C PRO A 36 -8.23 9.07 -5.43
N GLN A 37 -7.79 10.22 -4.93
CA GLN A 37 -6.39 10.67 -5.06
C GLN A 37 -5.43 9.75 -4.30
N LEU A 38 -5.78 9.34 -3.08
CA LEU A 38 -4.99 8.39 -2.28
C LEU A 38 -4.90 7.02 -2.97
N LEU A 39 -6.00 6.52 -3.53
CA LEU A 39 -6.02 5.26 -4.28
C LEU A 39 -5.14 5.36 -5.54
N GLN A 40 -5.21 6.47 -6.28
CA GLN A 40 -4.34 6.68 -7.43
C GLN A 40 -2.86 6.72 -7.03
N MET A 41 -2.55 7.33 -5.88
CA MET A 41 -1.20 7.40 -5.33
C MET A 41 -0.68 6.01 -4.93
N ALA A 42 -1.51 5.19 -4.27
CA ALA A 42 -1.18 3.80 -3.92
C ALA A 42 -0.82 2.99 -5.16
N LYS A 43 -1.68 3.02 -6.19
CA LYS A 43 -1.44 2.35 -7.48
C LYS A 43 -0.15 2.82 -8.16
N ARG A 44 0.14 4.12 -8.11
CA ARG A 44 1.38 4.68 -8.67
C ARG A 44 2.61 4.19 -7.92
N HIS A 45 2.56 4.14 -6.59
CA HIS A 45 3.71 3.75 -5.76
C HIS A 45 3.98 2.25 -5.82
N SER A 46 2.96 1.43 -6.01
CA SER A 46 3.08 -0.03 -6.15
C SER A 46 3.28 -0.51 -7.60
N LYS A 47 3.39 0.37 -8.61
CA LYS A 47 3.43 -0.02 -10.04
C LYS A 47 4.60 -0.97 -10.39
N HIS A 48 5.67 -0.93 -9.61
CA HIS A 48 6.87 -1.76 -9.83
C HIS A 48 6.76 -3.17 -9.25
N LEU A 49 5.70 -3.44 -8.48
CA LEU A 49 5.43 -4.76 -7.91
C LEU A 49 4.78 -5.67 -8.95
N SER A 50 4.89 -6.99 -8.75
CA SER A 50 4.10 -7.95 -9.51
C SER A 50 2.60 -7.79 -9.22
N SER A 51 1.74 -8.38 -10.07
CA SER A 51 0.29 -8.41 -9.84
C SER A 51 -0.06 -8.99 -8.48
N ASP A 52 0.63 -10.06 -8.09
CA ASP A 52 0.34 -10.82 -6.87
C ASP A 52 0.80 -10.05 -5.63
N GLU A 53 1.97 -9.41 -5.71
CA GLU A 53 2.46 -8.51 -4.66
C GLU A 53 1.56 -7.30 -4.47
N GLN A 54 1.06 -6.74 -5.58
CA GLN A 54 0.12 -5.63 -5.54
C GLN A 54 -1.24 -6.04 -4.94
N ALA A 55 -1.72 -7.24 -5.24
CA ALA A 55 -2.95 -7.78 -4.66
C ALA A 55 -2.83 -7.98 -3.14
N LEU A 56 -1.70 -8.54 -2.67
CA LEU A 56 -1.39 -8.64 -1.24
C LEU A 56 -1.35 -7.26 -0.58
N PHE A 57 -0.59 -6.32 -1.14
CA PHE A 57 -0.42 -4.99 -0.60
C PHE A 57 -1.73 -4.19 -0.52
N LEU A 58 -2.58 -4.25 -1.54
CA LEU A 58 -3.80 -3.45 -1.62
C LEU A 58 -5.00 -4.05 -0.86
N GLY A 59 -4.90 -5.28 -0.36
CA GLY A 59 -5.99 -5.87 0.42
C GLY A 59 -5.75 -7.29 0.90
N GLY A 60 -5.04 -8.14 0.16
CA GLY A 60 -4.86 -9.55 0.51
C GLY A 60 -4.20 -9.76 1.87
N THR A 61 -3.21 -8.95 2.23
CA THR A 61 -2.59 -9.01 3.56
C THR A 61 -3.56 -8.61 4.67
N ALA A 62 -4.39 -7.60 4.45
CA ALA A 62 -5.39 -7.17 5.42
C ALA A 62 -6.49 -8.24 5.58
N GLN A 63 -6.90 -8.87 4.48
CA GLN A 63 -7.84 -9.98 4.50
C GLN A 63 -7.35 -11.12 5.39
N ALA A 64 -6.11 -11.58 5.16
CA ALA A 64 -5.51 -12.66 5.94
C ALA A 64 -5.27 -12.34 7.42
N VAL A 65 -5.16 -11.06 7.79
CA VAL A 65 -4.92 -10.65 9.19
C VAL A 65 -6.22 -10.44 9.96
N TYR A 66 -7.25 -9.92 9.32
CA TYR A 66 -8.47 -9.49 10.00
C TYR A 66 -9.67 -10.41 9.78
N PHE A 67 -9.61 -11.33 8.82
CA PHE A 67 -10.77 -12.13 8.40
C PHE A 67 -10.49 -13.63 8.20
N ASP A 68 -9.23 -14.07 8.25
CA ASP A 68 -8.83 -15.48 8.31
C ASP A 68 -8.31 -15.83 9.72
#